data_AF-A0A9D7Z8J0-F1
#
_entry.id   AF-A0A9D7Z8J0-F1
#
_cell.length_a   1.000
_cell.length_b   1.000
_cell.length_c   1.000
_cell.angle_alpha   90.00
_cell.angle_beta   90.00
_cell.angle_gamma   90.00
#
_symmetry.space_group_name_H-M   'P 1'
#
loop_
_entity.id
_entity.type
_entity.pdbx_description
1 polymer ?
#
loop_
_entity_poly.entity_id
_entity_poly.type
_entity_poly.pdbx_seq_one_letter_code
_entity_poly.pdbx_strand_id
1 'polypeptide(L)'
;MRSCTRRNVFTVFENSFATTCCALVLVVVLNLFFTKHVFGQGAGFGAQAVGGISVDTDGIVRTIEPQALASIAAQRKKILSANPPKTGQRCELQKVSLKRILEDVQRAVTEHDLVSPEVLTLGGLEQIEYVFVDPDAHDLILAGPSDEVAVDGNGSFVGATSGRPLLLLEDLVVALRSIDAARMGGMRCSIDPTPEGIARLQEILSSIKQMPNPQKIFRSMEEALGPQQVTVGGVPADTHFAQVLVAADYRMKRIGMGLESSEVAELPSYLSMVQATAGSTMLPRFWLEAQYSPIARDPDELGWKLTGGKMVCLTETDLLVREGMKRGSGRTDKNAALWCEQMTACYDDLASNKPVFRELMNCVDLAVVAALIDSRQLADRAGLDLSLLKDASSVQLSSYEVPKQVPTVAHGIKRGSRWVLSASGGVQFQPWAFLEEVIETPDVGSARKLALASRPETGICWE
;
A
#
# COMPACT_ATOMS: atom_id res chain seq x y z
N MET A 1 -83.14 18.50 -16.18
CA MET A 1 -82.60 17.17 -15.83
C MET A 1 -81.24 17.02 -16.51
N ARG A 2 -80.24 16.58 -15.74
CA ARG A 2 -78.76 16.52 -15.96
C ARG A 2 -78.36 16.05 -17.39
N SER A 3 -77.66 16.86 -18.21
CA SER A 3 -76.19 17.09 -18.38
C SER A 3 -75.40 15.82 -18.78
N CYS A 4 -74.44 15.79 -19.73
CA CYS A 4 -73.65 16.81 -20.45
C CYS A 4 -73.13 16.17 -21.78
N THR A 5 -73.54 16.62 -22.99
CA THR A 5 -72.85 17.51 -23.96
C THR A 5 -71.54 16.94 -24.58
N ARG A 6 -71.48 16.43 -25.83
CA ARG A 6 -71.60 16.98 -27.22
C ARG A 6 -70.43 17.86 -27.74
N ARG A 7 -69.80 17.33 -28.81
CA ARG A 7 -69.53 17.95 -30.15
C ARG A 7 -68.45 19.05 -30.21
N ASN A 8 -67.72 19.36 -31.30
CA ASN A 8 -67.86 19.18 -32.76
C ASN A 8 -66.54 19.67 -33.44
N VAL A 9 -66.12 19.10 -34.59
CA VAL A 9 -66.02 19.74 -35.95
C VAL A 9 -64.77 20.58 -36.29
N PHE A 10 -64.24 20.28 -37.49
CA PHE A 10 -63.19 20.96 -38.27
C PHE A 10 -63.45 22.45 -38.56
N THR A 11 -62.41 23.30 -38.57
CA THR A 11 -61.81 23.99 -39.75
C THR A 11 -60.98 25.24 -39.38
N VAL A 12 -59.74 25.30 -39.93
CA VAL A 12 -59.14 26.42 -40.70
C VAL A 12 -58.37 27.60 -40.02
N PHE A 13 -57.17 27.82 -40.59
CA PHE A 13 -56.27 29.00 -40.72
C PHE A 13 -55.44 29.59 -39.55
N GLU A 14 -54.12 29.53 -39.78
CA GLU A 14 -53.07 30.56 -39.66
C GLU A 14 -52.48 31.05 -38.32
N ASN A 15 -51.13 31.04 -38.35
CA ASN A 15 -50.17 31.89 -37.66
C ASN A 15 -49.79 31.62 -36.18
N SER A 16 -48.56 31.07 -36.11
CA SER A 16 -47.42 31.62 -35.38
C SER A 16 -47.20 31.19 -33.93
N PHE A 17 -45.90 30.99 -33.67
CA PHE A 17 -45.23 30.75 -32.41
C PHE A 17 -45.32 29.35 -31.77
N ALA A 18 -44.15 28.71 -31.89
CA ALA A 18 -43.42 28.03 -30.83
C ALA A 18 -43.63 26.52 -30.65
N THR A 19 -42.46 25.88 -30.58
CA THR A 19 -42.12 24.64 -29.88
C THR A 19 -42.22 23.31 -30.65
N THR A 20 -41.02 22.93 -31.11
CA THR A 20 -40.33 21.64 -30.93
C THR A 20 -40.44 20.55 -32.00
N CYS A 21 -39.24 20.20 -32.49
CA CYS A 21 -38.69 18.87 -32.74
C CYS A 21 -38.32 18.52 -34.19
N CYS A 22 -37.05 18.10 -34.30
CA CYS A 22 -36.45 17.24 -35.32
C CYS A 22 -36.08 17.91 -36.65
N ALA A 23 -34.83 18.39 -36.79
CA ALA A 23 -33.75 17.56 -37.37
C ALA A 23 -32.41 18.32 -37.38
N LEU A 24 -31.32 17.57 -37.13
CA LEU A 24 -29.94 17.81 -37.62
C LEU A 24 -29.28 19.17 -37.33
N VAL A 25 -28.50 19.23 -36.24
CA VAL A 25 -27.07 19.63 -36.28
C VAL A 25 -26.35 18.88 -35.15
N LEU A 26 -25.65 17.82 -35.53
CA LEU A 26 -24.52 17.29 -34.78
C LEU A 26 -23.35 18.26 -34.98
N VAL A 27 -22.48 18.40 -33.97
CA VAL A 27 -21.15 19.07 -33.95
C VAL A 27 -21.10 20.32 -33.06
N VAL A 28 -20.44 20.09 -31.91
CA VAL A 28 -19.59 21.01 -31.14
C VAL A 28 -20.32 22.21 -30.52
N VAL A 29 -20.66 22.07 -29.24
CA VAL A 29 -20.32 23.00 -28.13
C VAL A 29 -20.94 22.40 -26.87
N LEU A 30 -20.12 21.83 -25.98
CA LEU A 30 -20.32 21.65 -24.51
C LEU A 30 -19.40 20.52 -24.01
N ASN A 31 -18.09 20.78 -24.04
CA ASN A 31 -17.10 20.05 -23.24
C ASN A 31 -15.91 20.97 -22.92
N LEU A 32 -16.23 22.23 -22.64
CA LEU A 32 -15.32 23.19 -22.03
C LEU A 32 -16.06 23.61 -20.75
N PHE A 33 -15.38 23.60 -19.60
CA PHE A 33 -15.89 23.87 -18.23
C PHE A 33 -16.24 22.68 -17.31
N PHE A 34 -15.55 21.55 -17.43
CA PHE A 34 -15.26 20.71 -16.25
C PHE A 34 -13.82 20.23 -16.30
N THR A 35 -12.86 21.13 -16.05
CA THR A 35 -11.56 20.74 -15.50
C THR A 35 -11.80 20.31 -14.06
N LYS A 36 -12.25 19.06 -13.86
CA LYS A 36 -12.17 18.43 -12.55
C LYS A 36 -10.68 18.22 -12.26
N HIS A 37 -10.09 19.15 -11.51
CA HIS A 37 -8.80 18.91 -10.88
C HIS A 37 -9.04 17.93 -9.74
N VAL A 38 -8.88 16.65 -10.09
CA VAL A 38 -8.84 15.53 -9.16
C VAL A 38 -7.57 15.67 -8.32
N PHE A 39 -7.67 15.40 -7.02
CA PHE A 39 -6.53 15.23 -6.12
C PHE A 39 -5.48 14.33 -6.82
N GLY A 40 -4.27 14.85 -7.03
CA GLY A 40 -3.16 14.08 -7.61
C GLY A 40 -3.15 13.88 -9.14
N GLN A 41 -4.20 14.21 -9.91
CA GLN A 41 -4.16 14.04 -11.39
C GLN A 41 -3.64 15.26 -12.17
N GLY A 42 -3.53 16.44 -11.55
CA GLY A 42 -3.10 17.66 -12.24
C GLY A 42 -1.58 17.84 -12.42
N ALA A 43 -0.75 17.05 -11.74
CA ALA A 43 0.69 17.29 -11.66
C ALA A 43 1.55 16.01 -11.61
N GLY A 44 1.18 14.95 -12.36
CA GLY A 44 1.99 13.74 -12.52
C GLY A 44 2.61 13.13 -11.24
N PHE A 45 1.91 13.26 -10.12
CA PHE A 45 2.24 12.55 -8.88
C PHE A 45 1.77 11.09 -8.91
N GLY A 46 0.74 10.76 -9.72
CA GLY A 46 0.31 9.39 -10.03
C GLY A 46 1.24 8.64 -10.99
N ALA A 47 2.56 8.82 -10.83
CA ALA A 47 3.53 8.05 -11.59
C ALA A 47 3.49 6.58 -11.14
N GLN A 48 3.45 5.66 -12.12
CA GLN A 48 3.29 4.21 -11.96
C GLN A 48 4.51 3.49 -11.35
N ALA A 49 5.24 4.15 -10.45
CA ALA A 49 6.42 3.62 -9.78
C ALA A 49 6.22 3.68 -8.27
N VAL A 50 5.76 2.57 -7.69
CA VAL A 50 5.61 2.40 -6.25
C VAL A 50 6.48 1.24 -5.83
N GLY A 51 7.27 1.39 -4.76
CA GLY A 51 8.15 0.33 -4.26
C GLY A 51 9.15 -0.25 -5.28
N GLY A 52 9.46 0.49 -6.36
CA GLY A 52 10.31 0.03 -7.45
C GLY A 52 9.68 -1.01 -8.39
N ILE A 53 8.36 -1.16 -8.37
CA ILE A 53 7.61 -1.88 -9.40
C ILE A 53 6.89 -0.91 -10.32
N SER A 54 6.58 -1.39 -11.53
CA SER A 54 5.63 -0.77 -12.46
C SER A 54 4.53 -1.77 -12.78
N VAL A 55 3.31 -1.26 -12.98
CA VAL A 55 2.15 -2.04 -13.38
C VAL A 55 1.64 -1.47 -14.70
N ASP A 56 1.65 -2.27 -15.77
CA ASP A 56 1.15 -1.82 -17.08
C ASP A 56 -0.39 -1.87 -17.17
N THR A 57 -0.94 -1.40 -18.31
CA THR A 57 -2.39 -1.35 -18.54
C THR A 57 -3.07 -2.73 -18.55
N ASP A 58 -2.29 -3.80 -18.76
CA ASP A 58 -2.77 -5.19 -18.68
C ASP A 58 -2.69 -5.73 -17.23
N GLY A 59 -2.20 -4.92 -16.29
CA GLY A 59 -2.02 -5.26 -14.88
C GLY A 59 -0.79 -6.13 -14.62
N ILE A 60 0.20 -6.12 -15.53
CA ILE A 60 1.43 -6.91 -15.38
C ILE A 60 2.42 -6.14 -14.50
N VAL A 61 2.83 -6.75 -13.40
CA VAL A 61 3.86 -6.23 -12.50
C VAL A 61 5.24 -6.55 -13.03
N ARG A 62 6.11 -5.52 -13.11
CA ARG A 62 7.53 -5.67 -13.47
C ARG A 62 8.40 -4.76 -12.62
N THR A 63 9.68 -5.11 -12.51
CA THR A 63 10.69 -4.17 -11.99
C THR A 63 10.79 -3.00 -12.97
N ILE A 64 10.67 -1.78 -12.44
CA ILE A 64 10.74 -0.57 -13.27
C ILE A 64 12.18 -0.28 -13.70
N GLU A 65 12.33 0.27 -14.91
CA GLU A 65 13.64 0.65 -15.44
C GLU A 65 14.20 1.91 -14.74
N PRO A 66 15.51 1.96 -14.47
CA PRO A 66 16.14 3.10 -13.77
C PRO A 66 15.90 4.46 -14.44
N GLN A 67 15.79 4.49 -15.78
CA GLN A 67 15.56 5.74 -16.51
C GLN A 67 14.16 6.32 -16.29
N ALA A 68 13.15 5.46 -16.17
CA ALA A 68 11.78 5.87 -15.86
C ALA A 68 11.71 6.44 -14.42
N LEU A 69 12.35 5.78 -13.46
CA LEU A 69 12.49 6.27 -12.08
C LEU A 69 13.14 7.65 -12.02
N ALA A 70 14.24 7.85 -12.74
CA ALA A 70 14.94 9.14 -12.78
C ALA A 70 14.05 10.27 -13.32
N SER A 71 13.20 9.99 -14.33
CA SER A 71 12.24 10.97 -14.86
C SER A 71 11.19 11.35 -13.82
N ILE A 72 10.64 10.36 -13.10
CA ILE A 72 9.64 10.58 -12.03
C ILE A 72 10.26 11.38 -10.88
N ALA A 73 11.46 10.99 -10.45
CA ALA A 73 12.20 11.69 -9.42
C ALA A 73 12.47 13.15 -9.81
N ALA A 74 12.90 13.40 -11.05
CA ALA A 74 13.14 14.77 -11.54
C ALA A 74 11.87 15.62 -11.54
N GLN A 75 10.73 15.04 -11.94
CA GLN A 75 9.44 15.72 -11.91
C GLN A 75 9.01 16.05 -10.48
N ARG A 76 9.03 15.07 -9.57
CA ARG A 76 8.65 15.28 -8.16
C ARG A 76 9.56 16.29 -7.47
N LYS A 77 10.89 16.23 -7.72
CA LYS A 77 11.86 17.24 -7.25
C LYS A 77 11.51 18.64 -7.73
N LYS A 78 11.16 18.80 -9.01
CA LYS A 78 10.76 20.10 -9.56
C LYS A 78 9.52 20.65 -8.86
N ILE A 79 8.52 19.81 -8.58
CA ILE A 79 7.30 20.25 -7.88
C ILE A 79 7.60 20.62 -6.43
N LEU A 80 8.41 19.83 -5.75
CA LEU A 80 8.86 20.10 -4.38
C LEU A 80 9.69 21.39 -4.29
N SER A 81 10.56 21.66 -5.27
CA SER A 81 11.31 22.93 -5.32
C SER A 81 10.42 24.14 -5.61
N ALA A 82 9.34 23.97 -6.38
CA ALA A 82 8.38 25.04 -6.64
C ALA A 82 7.45 25.32 -5.45
N ASN A 83 7.25 24.32 -4.59
CA ASN A 83 6.44 24.39 -3.38
C ASN A 83 7.25 23.81 -2.22
N PRO A 84 8.22 24.55 -1.67
CA PRO A 84 9.05 24.02 -0.59
C PRO A 84 8.22 23.81 0.69
N PRO A 85 8.42 22.69 1.40
CA PRO A 85 7.92 22.50 2.75
C PRO A 85 8.37 23.65 3.65
N LYS A 86 7.44 24.25 4.39
CA LYS A 86 7.67 25.25 5.44
C LYS A 86 7.94 24.59 6.79
N THR A 87 7.58 23.32 6.94
CA THR A 87 7.73 22.53 8.16
C THR A 87 8.17 21.09 7.83
N GLY A 88 8.58 20.33 8.84
CA GLY A 88 9.22 19.01 8.66
C GLY A 88 10.73 19.15 8.72
N GLN A 89 11.25 19.39 9.93
CA GLN A 89 12.69 19.29 10.18
C GLN A 89 12.96 17.94 10.84
N ARG A 90 14.24 17.56 10.87
CA ARG A 90 14.64 16.39 11.63
C ARG A 90 14.30 16.57 13.11
N CYS A 91 13.45 15.68 13.61
CA CYS A 91 12.98 15.70 14.99
C CYS A 91 12.70 14.26 15.43
N GLU A 92 13.07 13.92 16.67
CA GLU A 92 12.84 12.58 17.21
C GLU A 92 11.35 12.34 17.54
N LEU A 93 10.59 13.40 17.82
CA LEU A 93 9.18 13.31 18.18
C LEU A 93 8.39 14.52 17.66
N GLN A 94 8.25 14.61 16.34
CA GLN A 94 7.40 15.63 15.75
C GLN A 94 5.93 15.29 15.94
N LYS A 95 5.11 16.29 16.24
CA LYS A 95 3.66 16.21 16.35
C LYS A 95 3.01 16.77 15.10
N VAL A 96 1.97 16.12 14.61
CA VAL A 96 1.19 16.52 13.44
C VAL A 96 -0.28 16.55 13.79
N SER A 97 -0.91 17.72 13.64
CA SER A 97 -2.33 17.94 13.94
C SER A 97 -3.21 17.46 12.79
N LEU A 98 -4.04 16.43 13.03
CA LEU A 98 -5.01 15.95 12.03
C LEU A 98 -6.12 16.97 11.78
N LYS A 99 -6.47 17.79 12.76
CA LYS A 99 -7.37 18.93 12.55
C LYS A 99 -6.82 19.91 11.52
N ARG A 100 -5.55 20.30 11.64
CA ARG A 100 -4.93 21.25 10.70
C ARG A 100 -4.71 20.63 9.31
N ILE A 101 -4.44 19.31 9.24
CA ILE A 101 -4.45 18.55 7.98
C ILE A 101 -5.83 18.65 7.32
N LEU A 102 -6.91 18.39 8.06
CA LEU A 102 -8.28 18.49 7.56
C LEU A 102 -8.63 19.89 7.06
N GLU A 103 -8.23 20.93 7.80
CA GLU A 103 -8.43 22.32 7.39
C GLU A 103 -7.75 22.63 6.04
N ASP A 104 -6.51 22.15 5.82
CA ASP A 104 -5.84 22.34 4.52
C ASP A 104 -6.46 21.50 3.40
N VAL A 105 -6.88 20.26 3.68
CA VAL A 105 -7.60 19.41 2.71
C VAL A 105 -8.93 20.07 2.33
N GLN A 106 -9.68 20.60 3.29
CA GLN A 106 -10.94 21.30 3.04
C GLN A 106 -10.71 22.55 2.18
N ARG A 107 -9.66 23.32 2.49
CA ARG A 107 -9.24 24.46 1.67
C ARG A 107 -8.95 24.03 0.23
N ALA A 108 -8.09 23.02 0.04
CA ALA A 108 -7.73 22.50 -1.28
C ALA A 108 -8.94 22.01 -2.08
N VAL A 109 -9.87 21.29 -1.44
CA VAL A 109 -11.12 20.84 -2.08
C VAL A 109 -12.01 22.01 -2.49
N THR A 110 -12.14 23.03 -1.64
CA THR A 110 -13.02 24.19 -1.87
C THR A 110 -12.46 25.14 -2.92
N GLU A 111 -11.14 25.36 -2.90
CA GLU A 111 -10.43 26.27 -3.80
C GLU A 111 -10.00 25.60 -5.12
N HIS A 112 -10.22 24.29 -5.26
CA HIS A 112 -9.73 23.47 -6.37
C HIS A 112 -8.21 23.57 -6.55
N ASP A 113 -7.49 23.57 -5.43
CA ASP A 113 -6.04 23.72 -5.36
C ASP A 113 -5.37 22.41 -4.89
N LEU A 114 -4.05 22.37 -4.92
CA LEU A 114 -3.26 21.27 -4.36
C LEU A 114 -3.12 21.43 -2.84
N VAL A 115 -3.12 20.30 -2.14
CA VAL A 115 -2.65 20.25 -0.75
C VAL A 115 -1.16 20.55 -0.68
N SER A 116 -0.73 21.12 0.43
CA SER A 116 0.68 21.44 0.62
C SER A 116 1.55 20.18 0.70
N PRO A 117 2.85 20.24 0.35
CA PRO A 117 3.76 19.10 0.52
C PRO A 117 3.80 18.57 1.95
N GLU A 118 3.74 19.45 2.95
CA GLU A 118 3.75 19.04 4.36
C GLU A 118 2.47 18.28 4.72
N VAL A 119 1.33 18.64 4.13
CA VAL A 119 0.08 17.91 4.29
C VAL A 119 0.15 16.56 3.58
N LEU A 120 0.70 16.52 2.36
CA LEU A 120 0.90 15.29 1.59
C LEU A 120 1.77 14.26 2.33
N THR A 121 2.83 14.71 3.01
CA THR A 121 3.79 13.85 3.69
C THR A 121 3.57 13.77 5.20
N LEU A 122 2.38 14.13 5.70
CA LEU A 122 2.04 14.14 7.13
C LEU A 122 3.13 14.78 8.00
N GLY A 123 3.53 16.00 7.67
CA GLY A 123 4.57 16.77 8.33
C GLY A 123 6.00 16.27 8.10
N GLY A 124 6.21 15.21 7.32
CA GLY A 124 7.49 14.54 7.19
C GLY A 124 7.72 13.44 8.22
N LEU A 125 6.66 12.90 8.82
CA LEU A 125 6.77 11.75 9.73
C LEU A 125 7.30 10.52 8.98
N GLU A 126 8.25 9.83 9.59
CA GLU A 126 8.84 8.59 9.09
C GLU A 126 8.23 7.35 9.73
N GLN A 127 7.57 7.52 10.88
CA GLN A 127 6.95 6.49 11.68
C GLN A 127 5.97 7.13 12.66
N ILE A 128 4.94 6.39 13.08
CA ILE A 128 4.03 6.81 14.15
C ILE A 128 4.37 6.05 15.42
N GLU A 129 4.81 6.77 16.45
CA GLU A 129 5.05 6.21 17.77
C GLU A 129 3.89 6.48 18.74
N TYR A 130 3.24 7.63 18.59
CA TYR A 130 2.15 8.06 19.47
C TYR A 130 0.94 8.58 18.71
N VAL A 131 -0.22 8.37 19.32
CA VAL A 131 -1.47 9.04 18.97
C VAL A 131 -1.99 9.74 20.22
N PHE A 132 -2.15 11.05 20.15
CA PHE A 132 -2.71 11.84 21.25
C PHE A 132 -4.07 12.41 20.88
N VAL A 133 -4.96 12.40 21.86
CA VAL A 133 -6.29 13.00 21.80
C VAL A 133 -6.26 14.28 22.60
N ASP A 134 -6.73 15.36 21.99
CA ASP A 134 -6.94 16.65 22.63
C ASP A 134 -8.42 17.07 22.50
N PRO A 135 -9.23 16.76 23.53
CA PRO A 135 -10.64 17.15 23.55
C PRO A 135 -10.87 18.66 23.57
N ASP A 136 -9.94 19.43 24.16
CA ASP A 136 -10.12 20.88 24.33
C ASP A 136 -9.89 21.63 23.01
N ALA A 137 -8.91 21.17 22.21
CA ALA A 137 -8.62 21.75 20.90
C ALA A 137 -9.40 21.10 19.75
N HIS A 138 -10.16 20.04 20.04
CA HIS A 138 -10.82 19.18 19.07
C HIS A 138 -9.87 18.58 18.04
N ASP A 139 -8.81 17.91 18.52
CA ASP A 139 -7.72 17.47 17.66
C ASP A 139 -7.24 16.04 17.99
N LEU A 140 -6.71 15.39 16.96
CA LEU A 140 -5.94 14.16 17.04
C LEU A 140 -4.53 14.44 16.53
N ILE A 141 -3.53 14.07 17.31
CA ILE A 141 -2.14 14.33 17.02
C ILE A 141 -1.44 13.01 16.73
N LEU A 142 -0.85 12.90 15.55
CA LEU A 142 0.10 11.82 15.23
C LEU A 142 1.50 12.29 15.60
N ALA A 143 2.29 11.45 16.28
CA ALA A 143 3.64 11.83 16.65
C ALA A 143 4.66 10.70 16.52
N GLY A 144 5.88 11.07 16.14
CA GLY A 144 6.99 10.14 15.92
C GLY A 144 8.18 10.84 15.26
N PRO A 145 9.22 10.08 14.87
CA PRO A 145 10.38 10.65 14.20
C PRO A 145 9.97 11.25 12.84
N SER A 146 10.59 12.38 12.51
CA SER A 146 10.41 13.07 11.24
C SER A 146 11.74 13.54 10.66
N ASP A 147 11.73 13.85 9.37
CA ASP A 147 12.87 14.43 8.67
C ASP A 147 12.39 15.38 7.57
N GLU A 148 13.33 16.16 7.02
CA GLU A 148 13.07 17.06 5.91
C GLU A 148 12.62 16.28 4.68
N VAL A 149 11.57 16.77 4.00
CA VAL A 149 11.04 16.12 2.81
C VAL A 149 12.05 16.22 1.66
N ALA A 150 12.49 15.06 1.18
CA ALA A 150 13.28 14.91 -0.03
C ALA A 150 12.61 13.91 -0.99
N VAL A 151 13.19 13.79 -2.18
CA VAL A 151 12.79 12.81 -3.19
C VAL A 151 14.01 11.97 -3.56
N ASP A 152 13.90 10.66 -3.42
CA ASP A 152 14.99 9.72 -3.69
C ASP A 152 15.18 9.46 -5.21
N GLY A 153 16.09 8.55 -5.56
CA GLY A 153 16.32 8.14 -6.94
C GLY A 153 15.16 7.36 -7.58
N ASN A 154 14.28 6.79 -6.76
CA ASN A 154 13.08 6.07 -7.20
C ASN A 154 11.87 7.00 -7.35
N GLY A 155 12.02 8.26 -6.94
CA GLY A 155 10.94 9.24 -6.91
C GLY A 155 10.08 9.16 -5.66
N SER A 156 10.35 8.30 -4.70
CA SER A 156 9.63 8.24 -3.42
C SER A 156 9.95 9.46 -2.56
N PHE A 157 8.99 9.90 -1.74
CA PHE A 157 9.23 10.91 -0.71
C PHE A 157 9.94 10.26 0.48
N VAL A 158 11.11 10.81 0.83
CA VAL A 158 11.97 10.27 1.88
C VAL A 158 12.49 11.38 2.79
N GLY A 159 12.93 11.03 3.99
CA GLY A 159 13.72 11.91 4.84
C GLY A 159 15.06 12.26 4.19
N ALA A 160 15.39 13.55 4.12
CA ALA A 160 16.59 14.05 3.46
C ALA A 160 17.89 13.53 4.10
N THR A 161 17.86 13.27 5.40
CA THR A 161 19.00 12.80 6.19
C THR A 161 18.95 11.28 6.37
N SER A 162 17.79 10.74 6.72
CA SER A 162 17.62 9.33 7.07
C SER A 162 17.51 8.41 5.83
N GLY A 163 17.04 8.95 4.70
CA GLY A 163 16.63 8.17 3.52
C GLY A 163 15.37 7.32 3.72
N ARG A 164 14.68 7.43 4.87
CA ARG A 164 13.49 6.65 5.17
C ARG A 164 12.27 7.19 4.44
N PRO A 165 11.42 6.33 3.85
CA PRO A 165 10.13 6.74 3.31
C PRO A 165 9.26 7.47 4.34
N LEU A 166 8.65 8.55 3.90
CA LEU A 166 7.72 9.33 4.71
C LEU A 166 6.32 8.70 4.69
N LEU A 167 5.54 8.98 5.72
CA LEU A 167 4.12 8.64 5.78
C LEU A 167 3.33 9.56 4.85
N LEU A 168 2.39 9.00 4.08
CA LEU A 168 1.63 9.74 3.08
C LEU A 168 0.17 9.91 3.52
N LEU A 169 -0.39 11.08 3.24
CA LEU A 169 -1.81 11.36 3.49
C LEU A 169 -2.71 10.42 2.69
N GLU A 170 -2.35 10.06 1.46
CA GLU A 170 -3.16 9.14 0.65
C GLU A 170 -3.29 7.76 1.31
N ASP A 171 -2.21 7.24 1.91
CA ASP A 171 -2.23 5.95 2.60
C ASP A 171 -2.99 6.03 3.93
N LEU A 172 -2.93 7.17 4.65
CA LEU A 172 -3.77 7.42 5.82
C LEU A 172 -5.25 7.41 5.43
N VAL A 173 -5.61 8.07 4.33
CA VAL A 173 -6.99 8.11 3.83
C VAL A 173 -7.45 6.71 3.41
N VAL A 174 -6.61 5.94 2.71
CA VAL A 174 -6.91 4.54 2.36
C VAL A 174 -7.13 3.69 3.61
N ALA A 175 -6.25 3.83 4.62
CA ALA A 175 -6.38 3.11 5.88
C ALA A 175 -7.71 3.45 6.58
N LEU A 176 -8.04 4.74 6.74
CA LEU A 176 -9.28 5.21 7.36
C LEU A 176 -10.53 4.70 6.62
N ARG A 177 -10.51 4.67 5.29
CA ARG A 177 -11.65 4.20 4.47
C ARG A 177 -11.80 2.69 4.45
N SER A 178 -10.71 1.95 4.62
CA SER A 178 -10.70 0.50 4.44
C SER A 178 -10.78 -0.28 5.75
N ILE A 179 -10.67 0.41 6.90
CA ILE A 179 -10.46 -0.26 8.18
C ILE A 179 -11.62 -1.17 8.60
N ASP A 180 -12.85 -0.78 8.30
CA ASP A 180 -14.03 -1.62 8.55
C ASP A 180 -14.01 -2.89 7.69
N ALA A 181 -13.69 -2.76 6.41
CA ALA A 181 -13.57 -3.90 5.50
C ALA A 181 -12.41 -4.83 5.91
N ALA A 182 -11.33 -4.29 6.47
CA ALA A 182 -10.19 -5.05 6.98
C ALA A 182 -10.56 -5.97 8.17
N ARG A 183 -11.70 -5.77 8.85
CA ARG A 183 -12.22 -6.76 9.80
C ARG A 183 -12.42 -8.13 9.15
N MET A 184 -12.74 -8.16 7.85
CA MET A 184 -12.93 -9.39 7.06
C MET A 184 -11.61 -9.92 6.48
N GLY A 185 -10.73 -10.39 7.36
CA GLY A 185 -9.51 -11.12 6.97
C GLY A 185 -8.28 -10.24 6.74
N GLY A 186 -8.24 -9.04 7.33
CA GLY A 186 -7.09 -8.15 7.35
C GLY A 186 -6.83 -7.46 6.02
N MET A 187 -5.71 -6.74 5.98
CA MET A 187 -5.14 -6.16 4.77
C MET A 187 -4.07 -7.10 4.24
N ARG A 188 -4.14 -7.45 2.95
CA ARG A 188 -3.29 -8.48 2.38
C ARG A 188 -3.08 -8.35 0.88
N CYS A 189 -1.97 -8.92 0.42
CA CYS A 189 -1.76 -9.29 -0.96
C CYS A 189 -1.30 -10.76 -1.07
N SER A 190 -1.51 -11.38 -2.22
CA SER A 190 -0.83 -12.62 -2.57
C SER A 190 -0.46 -12.63 -4.05
N ILE A 191 0.65 -13.31 -4.37
CA ILE A 191 1.06 -13.61 -5.75
C ILE A 191 1.18 -15.13 -5.82
N ASP A 192 0.21 -15.75 -6.48
CA ASP A 192 0.03 -17.21 -6.51
C ASP A 192 -0.12 -17.71 -7.95
N PRO A 193 0.48 -18.85 -8.32
CA PRO A 193 0.24 -19.48 -9.63
C PRO A 193 -1.21 -19.97 -9.75
N THR A 194 -1.68 -20.04 -11.00
CA THR A 194 -3.02 -20.59 -11.30
C THR A 194 -3.07 -22.10 -11.03
N PRO A 195 -4.21 -22.66 -10.59
CA PRO A 195 -4.38 -24.11 -10.45
C PRO A 195 -4.04 -24.88 -11.73
N GLU A 196 -4.40 -24.34 -12.89
CA GLU A 196 -4.12 -24.92 -14.20
C GLU A 196 -2.62 -24.88 -14.52
N GLY A 197 -1.96 -23.76 -14.19
CA GLY A 197 -0.50 -23.62 -14.33
C GLY A 197 0.26 -24.61 -13.47
N ILE A 198 -0.21 -24.82 -12.24
CA ILE A 198 0.34 -25.82 -11.33
C ILE A 198 0.20 -27.23 -11.93
N ALA A 199 -0.97 -27.58 -12.47
CA ALA A 199 -1.21 -28.89 -13.08
C ALA A 199 -0.27 -29.13 -14.28
N ARG A 200 -0.12 -28.15 -15.18
CA ARG A 200 0.83 -28.24 -16.31
C ARG A 200 2.27 -28.38 -15.86
N LEU A 201 2.66 -27.65 -14.81
CA LEU A 201 4.01 -27.76 -14.23
C LEU A 201 4.25 -29.17 -13.67
N GLN A 202 3.27 -29.78 -13.01
CA GLN A 202 3.37 -31.15 -12.50
C GLN A 202 3.60 -32.17 -13.63
N GLU A 203 2.90 -32.03 -14.76
CA GLU A 203 3.09 -32.89 -15.93
C GLU A 203 4.52 -32.80 -16.44
N ILE A 204 5.05 -31.58 -16.62
CA ILE A 204 6.44 -31.37 -17.04
C ILE A 204 7.41 -31.99 -16.04
N LEU A 205 7.28 -31.70 -14.74
CA LEU A 205 8.18 -32.24 -13.72
C LEU A 205 8.19 -33.77 -13.67
N SER A 206 7.03 -34.41 -13.87
CA SER A 206 6.91 -35.87 -13.89
C SER A 206 7.55 -36.52 -15.12
N SER A 207 7.64 -35.79 -16.23
CA SER A 207 8.17 -36.29 -17.50
C SER A 207 9.71 -36.26 -17.57
N ILE A 208 10.37 -35.47 -16.71
CA ILE A 208 11.81 -35.25 -16.80
C ILE A 208 12.59 -36.33 -16.03
N LYS A 209 13.15 -37.29 -16.76
CA LYS A 209 13.98 -38.39 -16.20
C LYS A 209 15.49 -38.08 -16.16
N GLN A 210 16.01 -37.35 -17.14
CA GLN A 210 17.39 -36.84 -17.21
C GLN A 210 17.42 -35.51 -18.00
N MET A 211 18.31 -34.58 -17.63
CA MET A 211 18.27 -33.20 -18.12
C MET A 211 19.54 -32.80 -18.90
N PRO A 212 19.50 -32.79 -20.24
CA PRO A 212 20.63 -32.35 -21.04
C PRO A 212 20.70 -30.81 -21.20
N ASN A 213 19.61 -30.05 -21.05
CA ASN A 213 19.57 -28.59 -21.23
C ASN A 213 18.70 -27.86 -20.18
N PRO A 214 19.32 -27.29 -19.12
CA PRO A 214 18.66 -26.50 -18.07
C PRO A 214 17.78 -25.34 -18.56
N GLN A 215 18.30 -24.54 -19.49
CA GLN A 215 17.64 -23.30 -19.92
C GLN A 215 16.34 -23.59 -20.68
N LYS A 216 16.33 -24.64 -21.51
CA LYS A 216 15.12 -25.07 -22.22
C LYS A 216 14.05 -25.57 -21.24
N ILE A 217 14.47 -26.23 -20.17
CA ILE A 217 13.57 -26.74 -19.13
C ILE A 217 12.99 -25.59 -18.31
N PHE A 218 13.80 -24.59 -17.94
CA PHE A 218 13.31 -23.39 -17.25
C PHE A 218 12.25 -22.67 -18.05
N ARG A 219 12.50 -22.41 -19.33
CA ARG A 219 11.49 -21.81 -20.21
C ARG A 219 10.22 -22.66 -20.27
N SER A 220 10.35 -23.99 -20.36
CA SER A 220 9.19 -24.89 -20.37
C SER A 220 8.41 -24.85 -19.04
N MET A 221 9.09 -24.70 -17.90
CA MET A 221 8.46 -24.54 -16.59
C MET A 221 7.75 -23.19 -16.46
N GLU A 222 8.36 -22.10 -16.94
CA GLU A 222 7.76 -20.77 -16.98
C GLU A 222 6.50 -20.75 -17.85
N GLU A 223 6.59 -21.31 -19.07
CA GLU A 223 5.47 -21.43 -20.01
C GLU A 223 4.34 -22.30 -19.43
N ALA A 224 4.68 -23.40 -18.76
CA ALA A 224 3.68 -24.27 -18.14
C ALA A 224 3.00 -23.60 -16.95
N LEU A 225 3.75 -23.02 -16.02
CA LEU A 225 3.18 -22.34 -14.86
C LEU A 225 2.34 -21.12 -15.28
N GLY A 226 2.81 -20.40 -16.31
CA GLY A 226 2.18 -19.18 -16.78
C GLY A 226 2.37 -18.01 -15.80
N PRO A 227 1.73 -16.86 -16.05
CA PRO A 227 1.75 -15.75 -15.12
C PRO A 227 1.06 -16.13 -13.79
N GLN A 228 1.59 -15.61 -12.69
CA GLN A 228 1.02 -15.76 -11.35
C GLN A 228 -0.01 -14.66 -11.14
N GLN A 229 -1.12 -14.99 -10.48
CA GLN A 229 -2.21 -14.07 -10.20
C GLN A 229 -1.92 -13.28 -8.94
N VAL A 230 -2.16 -11.97 -9.02
CA VAL A 230 -2.12 -11.06 -7.88
C VAL A 230 -3.52 -10.93 -7.31
N THR A 231 -3.65 -11.12 -6.01
CA THR A 231 -4.89 -10.83 -5.27
C THR A 231 -4.60 -9.80 -4.19
N VAL A 232 -5.40 -8.75 -4.11
CA VAL A 232 -5.36 -7.75 -3.03
C VAL A 232 -6.67 -7.82 -2.24
N GLY A 233 -6.59 -7.73 -0.91
CA GLY A 233 -7.74 -7.76 -0.02
C GLY A 233 -7.60 -6.79 1.15
N GLY A 234 -8.72 -6.29 1.65
CA GLY A 234 -8.76 -5.36 2.79
C GLY A 234 -8.43 -3.90 2.44
N VAL A 235 -7.98 -3.61 1.22
CA VAL A 235 -7.79 -2.26 0.65
C VAL A 235 -8.17 -2.26 -0.84
N PRO A 236 -8.56 -1.11 -1.45
CA PRO A 236 -8.80 -1.02 -2.89
C PRO A 236 -7.51 -1.27 -3.69
N ALA A 237 -7.61 -2.06 -4.75
CA ALA A 237 -6.44 -2.55 -5.48
C ALA A 237 -5.77 -1.50 -6.39
N ASP A 238 -6.41 -0.36 -6.62
CA ASP A 238 -5.96 0.76 -7.43
C ASP A 238 -5.35 1.90 -6.59
N THR A 239 -4.77 1.57 -5.43
CA THR A 239 -4.19 2.54 -4.49
C THR A 239 -2.68 2.38 -4.36
N HIS A 240 -1.99 3.44 -3.92
CA HIS A 240 -0.59 3.40 -3.52
C HIS A 240 -0.34 2.28 -2.49
N PHE A 241 -1.13 2.26 -1.42
CA PHE A 241 -1.14 1.21 -0.38
C PHE A 241 -1.11 -0.20 -0.98
N ALA A 242 -2.03 -0.52 -1.90
CA ALA A 242 -2.09 -1.84 -2.53
C ALA A 242 -0.82 -2.17 -3.34
N GLN A 243 -0.27 -1.17 -4.05
CA GLN A 243 0.99 -1.36 -4.79
C GLN A 243 2.17 -1.59 -3.84
N VAL A 244 2.24 -0.91 -2.69
CA VAL A 244 3.28 -1.16 -1.67
C VAL A 244 3.22 -2.61 -1.17
N LEU A 245 2.03 -3.13 -0.86
CA LEU A 245 1.87 -4.53 -0.44
C LEU A 245 2.41 -5.50 -1.49
N VAL A 246 2.03 -5.31 -2.76
CA VAL A 246 2.44 -6.17 -3.87
C VAL A 246 3.94 -6.03 -4.16
N ALA A 247 4.48 -4.80 -4.11
CA ALA A 247 5.88 -4.51 -4.34
C ALA A 247 6.78 -5.20 -3.31
N ALA A 248 6.40 -5.17 -2.04
CA ALA A 248 7.15 -5.81 -0.96
C ALA A 248 7.19 -7.35 -1.12
N ASP A 249 6.05 -8.00 -1.40
CA ASP A 249 6.02 -9.46 -1.66
C ASP A 249 6.82 -9.82 -2.91
N TYR A 250 6.59 -9.11 -4.02
CA TYR A 250 7.32 -9.32 -5.26
C TYR A 250 8.83 -9.23 -5.06
N ARG A 251 9.29 -8.22 -4.31
CA ARG A 251 10.73 -8.01 -4.07
C ARG A 251 11.32 -9.04 -3.12
N MET A 252 10.63 -9.39 -2.04
CA MET A 252 11.03 -10.47 -1.14
C MET A 252 11.22 -11.78 -1.91
N LYS A 253 10.28 -12.14 -2.80
CA LYS A 253 10.38 -13.35 -3.64
C LYS A 253 11.60 -13.31 -4.55
N ARG A 254 11.87 -12.17 -5.18
CA ARG A 254 13.07 -12.01 -6.03
C ARG A 254 14.36 -12.18 -5.25
N ILE A 255 14.44 -11.63 -4.04
CA ILE A 255 15.60 -11.80 -3.14
C ILE A 255 15.77 -13.27 -2.75
N GLY A 256 14.70 -13.93 -2.29
CA GLY A 256 14.73 -15.35 -1.94
C GLY A 256 15.15 -16.23 -3.13
N MET A 257 14.71 -15.87 -4.34
CA MET A 257 15.04 -16.58 -5.58
C MET A 257 16.38 -16.17 -6.21
N GLY A 258 17.16 -15.29 -5.59
CA GLY A 258 18.43 -14.82 -6.13
C GLY A 258 18.33 -14.06 -7.45
N LEU A 259 17.12 -13.60 -7.81
CA LEU A 259 16.87 -12.71 -8.96
C LEU A 259 17.21 -11.26 -8.64
N GLU A 260 17.39 -10.97 -7.36
CA GLU A 260 17.76 -9.67 -6.84
C GLU A 260 18.63 -9.82 -5.59
N SER A 261 19.60 -8.93 -5.41
CA SER A 261 20.43 -8.88 -4.20
C SER A 261 19.66 -8.22 -3.07
N SER A 262 19.77 -8.77 -1.85
CA SER A 262 19.33 -8.10 -0.62
C SER A 262 20.21 -6.90 -0.25
N GLU A 263 21.45 -6.86 -0.76
CA GLU A 263 22.51 -5.92 -0.34
C GLU A 263 22.89 -6.03 1.15
N VAL A 264 22.47 -7.13 1.80
CA VAL A 264 22.80 -7.47 3.19
C VAL A 264 23.52 -8.82 3.20
N ALA A 265 24.75 -8.86 3.71
CA ALA A 265 25.61 -10.04 3.62
C ALA A 265 25.03 -11.26 4.37
N GLU A 266 24.35 -11.00 5.49
CA GLU A 266 23.69 -11.95 6.38
C GLU A 266 22.38 -12.51 5.81
N LEU A 267 21.86 -11.91 4.72
CA LEU A 267 20.64 -12.32 4.04
C LEU A 267 20.94 -12.77 2.60
N PRO A 268 21.53 -13.95 2.39
CA PRO A 268 21.70 -14.49 1.05
C PRO A 268 20.36 -14.92 0.46
N SER A 269 20.32 -15.23 -0.84
CA SER A 269 19.15 -15.88 -1.45
C SER A 269 18.89 -17.24 -0.81
N TYR A 270 17.63 -17.60 -0.54
CA TYR A 270 17.26 -18.95 -0.11
C TYR A 270 17.85 -20.04 -1.03
N LEU A 271 17.88 -19.81 -2.34
CA LEU A 271 18.47 -20.75 -3.31
C LEU A 271 19.94 -21.12 -3.05
N SER A 272 20.72 -20.23 -2.43
CA SER A 272 22.12 -20.50 -2.12
C SER A 272 22.28 -21.34 -0.84
N MET A 273 21.26 -21.39 0.02
CA MET A 273 21.21 -22.15 1.27
C MET A 273 20.78 -23.61 1.04
N VAL A 274 20.00 -23.89 -0.02
CA VAL A 274 19.52 -25.24 -0.32
C VAL A 274 20.66 -26.18 -0.74
N GLN A 275 20.89 -27.24 0.03
CA GLN A 275 21.88 -28.28 -0.28
C GLN A 275 21.38 -29.25 -1.37
N ALA A 276 22.28 -29.90 -2.10
CA ALA A 276 21.95 -30.86 -3.14
C ALA A 276 21.59 -32.26 -2.57
N THR A 277 20.39 -32.45 -2.03
CA THR A 277 19.85 -33.78 -1.64
C THR A 277 18.82 -34.30 -2.65
N ALA A 278 18.83 -35.60 -2.92
CA ALA A 278 17.96 -36.22 -3.91
C ALA A 278 16.49 -36.25 -3.44
N GLY A 279 15.54 -35.95 -4.34
CA GLY A 279 14.18 -36.51 -4.29
C GLY A 279 12.97 -35.61 -4.04
N SER A 280 13.08 -34.28 -3.87
CA SER A 280 11.88 -33.43 -3.79
C SER A 280 12.05 -32.06 -4.46
N THR A 281 11.13 -31.75 -5.38
CA THR A 281 10.79 -30.38 -5.77
C THR A 281 9.98 -29.80 -4.62
N MET A 282 10.60 -28.98 -3.77
CA MET A 282 9.89 -28.24 -2.73
C MET A 282 9.56 -26.86 -3.25
N LEU A 283 8.33 -26.43 -3.00
CA LEU A 283 7.82 -25.12 -3.33
C LEU A 283 7.65 -24.35 -2.01
N PRO A 284 8.68 -23.66 -1.52
CA PRO A 284 8.53 -22.85 -0.33
C PRO A 284 7.56 -21.70 -0.62
N ARG A 285 6.65 -21.48 0.33
CA ARG A 285 5.82 -20.30 0.41
C ARG A 285 6.47 -19.33 1.38
N PHE A 286 6.64 -18.07 1.00
CA PHE A 286 7.17 -17.02 1.86
C PHE A 286 6.16 -15.89 1.99
N TRP A 287 5.86 -15.42 3.18
CA TRP A 287 5.04 -14.22 3.35
C TRP A 287 5.55 -13.35 4.49
N LEU A 288 5.21 -12.07 4.44
CA LEU A 288 5.47 -11.13 5.54
C LEU A 288 4.20 -10.94 6.35
N GLU A 289 4.36 -10.99 7.66
CA GLU A 289 3.30 -10.71 8.63
C GLU A 289 3.76 -9.68 9.66
N ALA A 290 2.93 -8.67 9.91
CA ALA A 290 3.24 -7.65 10.89
C ALA A 290 2.97 -8.15 12.32
N GLN A 291 3.80 -7.72 13.26
CA GLN A 291 3.64 -7.97 14.69
C GLN A 291 3.84 -6.68 15.47
N TYR A 292 3.10 -6.53 16.57
CA TYR A 292 3.26 -5.46 17.55
C TYR A 292 3.42 -6.05 18.95
N SER A 293 4.15 -5.32 19.78
CA SER A 293 4.01 -5.46 21.23
C SER A 293 2.68 -4.83 21.68
N PRO A 294 2.14 -5.19 22.85
CA PRO A 294 0.91 -4.58 23.36
C PRO A 294 0.98 -3.05 23.32
N ILE A 295 -0.06 -2.42 22.78
CA ILE A 295 -0.10 -0.97 22.63
C ILE A 295 -0.27 -0.34 24.01
N ALA A 296 0.59 0.61 24.33
CA ALA A 296 0.52 1.29 25.61
C ALA A 296 -0.49 2.45 25.57
N ARG A 297 -1.18 2.68 26.67
CA ARG A 297 -2.14 3.79 26.83
C ARG A 297 -1.96 4.51 28.16
N ASP A 298 -2.33 5.79 28.20
CA ASP A 298 -2.48 6.48 29.48
C ASP A 298 -3.79 6.03 30.19
N PRO A 299 -3.93 6.30 31.51
CA PRO A 299 -5.13 5.92 32.27
C PRO A 299 -6.43 6.52 31.71
N ASP A 300 -6.34 7.71 31.13
CA ASP A 300 -7.49 8.42 30.55
C ASP A 300 -7.85 7.91 29.14
N GLU A 301 -7.01 7.04 28.56
CA GLU A 301 -7.09 6.57 27.18
C GLU A 301 -7.09 7.68 26.11
N LEU A 302 -6.44 8.79 26.43
CA LEU A 302 -6.26 9.95 25.56
C LEU A 302 -4.85 9.99 24.95
N GLY A 303 -3.92 9.20 25.46
CA GLY A 303 -2.61 9.00 24.86
C GLY A 303 -2.38 7.53 24.58
N TRP A 304 -1.86 7.24 23.40
CA TRP A 304 -1.55 5.89 22.94
C TRP A 304 -0.14 5.85 22.38
N LYS A 305 0.58 4.76 22.62
CA LYS A 305 1.93 4.52 22.12
C LYS A 305 2.00 3.17 21.43
N LEU A 306 2.34 3.19 20.14
CA LEU A 306 2.61 2.00 19.34
C LEU A 306 4.02 1.51 19.71
N THR A 307 4.16 0.21 19.98
CA THR A 307 5.45 -0.37 20.37
C THR A 307 5.74 -1.69 19.66
N GLY A 308 7.02 -1.96 19.39
CA GLY A 308 7.46 -3.26 18.89
C GLY A 308 6.99 -3.64 17.48
N GLY A 309 6.52 -2.66 16.69
CA GLY A 309 6.11 -2.86 15.31
C GLY A 309 7.26 -3.45 14.48
N LYS A 310 7.05 -4.62 13.88
CA LYS A 310 8.01 -5.30 13.02
C LYS A 310 7.32 -6.17 11.98
N MET A 311 7.99 -6.41 10.86
CA MET A 311 7.60 -7.49 9.94
C MET A 311 8.36 -8.77 10.27
N VAL A 312 7.65 -9.89 10.22
CA VAL A 312 8.19 -11.23 10.36
C VAL A 312 8.00 -11.97 9.05
N CYS A 313 9.08 -12.51 8.52
CA CYS A 313 9.01 -13.42 7.40
C CYS A 313 8.66 -14.81 7.89
N LEU A 314 7.68 -15.42 7.25
CA LEU A 314 7.15 -16.73 7.59
C LEU A 314 7.20 -17.65 6.38
N THR A 315 7.27 -18.95 6.64
CA THR A 315 7.29 -19.95 5.59
C THR A 315 6.44 -21.16 5.91
N GLU A 316 5.89 -21.74 4.86
CA GLU A 316 5.24 -23.03 4.82
C GLU A 316 5.73 -23.79 3.60
N THR A 317 5.59 -25.11 3.63
CA THR A 317 5.86 -25.96 2.47
C THR A 317 4.54 -26.41 1.87
N ASP A 318 4.26 -25.92 0.66
CA ASP A 318 3.08 -26.35 -0.08
C ASP A 318 3.37 -27.69 -0.77
N LEU A 319 2.40 -28.59 -0.74
CA LEU A 319 2.50 -29.90 -1.39
C LEU A 319 1.71 -29.89 -2.71
N LEU A 320 2.39 -30.22 -3.80
CA LEU A 320 1.76 -30.51 -5.08
C LEU A 320 1.12 -31.90 -5.05
N VAL A 321 -0.21 -31.98 -5.17
CA VAL A 321 -0.95 -33.25 -5.30
C VAL A 321 -1.76 -33.28 -6.60
N ARG A 322 -2.28 -34.46 -6.96
CA ARG A 322 -3.10 -34.65 -8.18
C ARG A 322 -4.36 -33.77 -8.24
N GLU A 323 -4.85 -33.33 -7.09
CA GLU A 323 -6.04 -32.47 -6.95
C GLU A 323 -5.70 -30.96 -6.93
N GLY A 324 -4.43 -30.58 -7.04
CA GLY A 324 -3.96 -29.19 -6.96
C GLY A 324 -2.91 -28.94 -5.87
N MET A 325 -2.80 -27.70 -5.41
CA MET A 325 -1.84 -27.30 -4.37
C MET A 325 -2.48 -27.46 -2.98
N LYS A 326 -1.89 -28.27 -2.09
CA LYS A 326 -2.29 -28.36 -0.68
C LYS A 326 -1.37 -27.49 0.17
N ARG A 327 -1.88 -26.34 0.61
CA ARG A 327 -1.14 -25.36 1.41
C ARG A 327 -0.69 -25.93 2.76
N GLY A 328 0.54 -25.62 3.18
CA GLY A 328 1.08 -25.97 4.50
C GLY A 328 1.17 -27.47 4.83
N SER A 329 0.99 -28.35 3.84
CA SER A 329 0.91 -29.80 4.05
C SER A 329 2.21 -30.55 3.74
N GLY A 330 3.25 -29.82 3.32
CA GLY A 330 4.59 -30.34 3.09
C GLY A 330 5.40 -30.51 4.37
N ARG A 331 6.52 -31.22 4.26
CA ARG A 331 7.50 -31.32 5.37
C ARG A 331 8.16 -29.97 5.58
N THR A 332 8.35 -29.57 6.84
CA THR A 332 9.08 -28.34 7.20
C THR A 332 10.46 -28.29 6.53
N ASP A 333 10.70 -27.25 5.75
CA ASP A 333 12.00 -26.94 5.18
C ASP A 333 12.82 -26.08 6.15
N LYS A 334 13.87 -26.67 6.74
CA LYS A 334 14.76 -25.99 7.67
C LYS A 334 15.52 -24.82 7.04
N ASN A 335 15.85 -24.88 5.76
CA ASN A 335 16.54 -23.79 5.09
C ASN A 335 15.58 -22.63 4.81
N ALA A 336 14.31 -22.93 4.51
CA ALA A 336 13.29 -21.92 4.34
C ALA A 336 13.02 -21.20 5.67
N ALA A 337 12.90 -21.96 6.76
CA ALA A 337 12.74 -21.40 8.10
C ALA A 337 13.93 -20.51 8.49
N LEU A 338 15.17 -20.99 8.29
CA LEU A 338 16.37 -20.21 8.57
C LEU A 338 16.45 -18.93 7.71
N TRP A 339 16.06 -19.00 6.44
CA TRP A 339 16.03 -17.82 5.57
C TRP A 339 15.01 -16.79 6.06
N CYS A 340 13.83 -17.23 6.49
CA CYS A 340 12.81 -16.38 7.10
C CYS A 340 13.28 -15.74 8.41
N GLU A 341 13.97 -16.50 9.27
CA GLU A 341 14.59 -15.99 10.50
C GLU A 341 15.64 -14.91 10.18
N GLN A 342 16.51 -15.15 9.19
CA GLN A 342 17.51 -14.17 8.73
C GLN A 342 16.86 -12.92 8.14
N MET A 343 15.84 -13.08 7.30
CA MET A 343 15.13 -11.93 6.72
C MET A 343 14.48 -11.08 7.82
N THR A 344 13.85 -11.73 8.79
CA THR A 344 13.25 -11.06 9.95
C THR A 344 14.30 -10.33 10.78
N ALA A 345 15.43 -10.97 11.07
CA ALA A 345 16.52 -10.37 11.85
C ALA A 345 17.18 -9.18 11.14
N CYS A 346 17.30 -9.25 9.81
CA CYS A 346 17.92 -8.24 8.97
C CYS A 346 16.90 -7.28 8.33
N TYR A 347 15.65 -7.24 8.80
CA TYR A 347 14.59 -6.48 8.13
C TYR A 347 14.91 -4.99 8.05
N ASP A 348 15.44 -4.39 9.11
CA ASP A 348 15.78 -2.97 9.14
C ASP A 348 16.95 -2.62 8.21
N ASP A 349 17.98 -3.46 8.14
CA ASP A 349 19.10 -3.30 7.20
C ASP A 349 18.62 -3.46 5.75
N LEU A 350 17.77 -4.46 5.50
CA LEU A 350 17.15 -4.66 4.20
C LEU A 350 16.28 -3.46 3.81
N ALA A 351 15.50 -2.93 4.73
CA ALA A 351 14.63 -1.76 4.50
C ALA A 351 15.43 -0.48 4.24
N SER A 352 16.67 -0.38 4.75
CA SER A 352 17.58 0.73 4.46
C SER A 352 18.10 0.68 3.03
N ASN A 353 18.34 -0.52 2.50
CA ASN A 353 18.76 -0.72 1.10
C ASN A 353 17.60 -0.76 0.11
N LYS A 354 16.43 -1.23 0.56
CA LYS A 354 15.22 -1.43 -0.24
C LYS A 354 14.03 -0.74 0.47
N PRO A 355 13.82 0.57 0.25
CA PRO A 355 12.88 1.40 1.00
C PRO A 355 11.42 0.89 1.03
N VAL A 356 11.00 0.10 0.04
CA VAL A 356 9.66 -0.53 -0.01
C VAL A 356 9.31 -1.31 1.26
N PHE A 357 10.29 -1.90 1.95
CA PHE A 357 10.03 -2.63 3.21
C PHE A 357 9.74 -1.67 4.38
N ARG A 358 10.25 -0.43 4.34
CA ARG A 358 9.86 0.62 5.29
C ARG A 358 8.51 1.24 4.88
N GLU A 359 8.26 1.47 3.59
CA GLU A 359 6.94 1.88 3.08
C GLU A 359 5.85 0.88 3.51
N LEU A 360 6.16 -0.42 3.50
CA LEU A 360 5.25 -1.45 4.01
C LEU A 360 4.94 -1.27 5.50
N MET A 361 5.95 -1.03 6.34
CA MET A 361 5.71 -0.76 7.77
C MET A 361 4.91 0.53 7.99
N ASN A 362 5.13 1.56 7.17
CA ASN A 362 4.33 2.78 7.22
C ASN A 362 2.85 2.49 6.94
N CYS A 363 2.55 1.65 5.92
CA CYS A 363 1.19 1.20 5.63
C CYS A 363 0.56 0.45 6.82
N VAL A 364 1.35 -0.41 7.49
CA VAL A 364 0.91 -1.12 8.69
C VAL A 364 0.61 -0.14 9.83
N ASP A 365 1.52 0.77 10.17
CA ASP A 365 1.33 1.78 11.23
C ASP A 365 0.07 2.60 10.99
N LEU A 366 -0.15 3.07 9.76
CA LEU A 366 -1.35 3.84 9.39
C LEU A 366 -2.63 3.03 9.56
N ALA A 367 -2.59 1.74 9.23
CA ALA A 367 -3.72 0.84 9.45
C ALA A 367 -3.99 0.59 10.94
N VAL A 368 -2.94 0.48 11.77
CA VAL A 368 -3.09 0.39 13.24
C VAL A 368 -3.70 1.66 13.79
N VAL A 369 -3.25 2.83 13.33
CA VAL A 369 -3.82 4.13 13.71
C VAL A 369 -5.28 4.22 13.29
N ALA A 370 -5.63 3.82 12.08
CA ALA A 370 -7.02 3.79 11.63
C ALA A 370 -7.89 2.86 12.50
N ALA A 371 -7.39 1.66 12.83
CA ALA A 371 -8.09 0.73 13.73
C ALA A 371 -8.25 1.34 15.12
N LEU A 372 -7.23 2.04 15.61
CA LEU A 372 -7.23 2.65 16.93
C LEU A 372 -8.26 3.78 17.00
N ILE A 373 -8.28 4.65 15.98
CA ILE A 373 -9.25 5.75 15.85
C ILE A 373 -10.68 5.20 15.86
N ASP A 374 -10.94 4.12 15.13
CA ASP A 374 -12.28 3.53 15.04
C ASP A 374 -12.67 2.77 16.32
N SER A 375 -11.83 1.82 16.76
CA SER A 375 -12.10 0.95 17.92
C SER A 375 -12.30 1.70 19.24
N ARG A 376 -11.54 2.79 19.44
CA ARG A 376 -11.57 3.59 20.67
C ARG A 376 -12.29 4.92 20.51
N GLN A 377 -12.93 5.13 19.34
CA GLN A 377 -13.69 6.33 19.02
C GLN A 377 -12.88 7.61 19.24
N LEU A 378 -11.58 7.60 18.90
CA LEU A 378 -10.68 8.69 19.26
C LEU A 378 -11.11 10.03 18.64
N ALA A 379 -11.64 9.99 17.42
CA ALA A 379 -12.17 11.17 16.74
C ALA A 379 -13.37 11.76 17.50
N ASP A 380 -14.30 10.92 17.96
CA ASP A 380 -15.46 11.37 18.75
C ASP A 380 -15.03 11.91 20.12
N ARG A 381 -14.03 11.28 20.76
CA ARG A 381 -13.46 11.72 22.03
C ARG A 381 -12.73 13.06 21.92
N ALA A 382 -12.11 13.34 20.77
CA ALA A 382 -11.60 14.65 20.44
C ALA A 382 -12.73 15.64 20.09
N GLY A 383 -13.84 15.18 19.51
CA GLY A 383 -14.79 16.03 18.82
C GLY A 383 -14.30 16.49 17.45
N LEU A 384 -13.44 15.68 16.80
CA LEU A 384 -12.90 15.92 15.48
C LEU A 384 -13.71 15.17 14.41
N ASP A 385 -14.22 15.88 13.40
CA ASP A 385 -14.94 15.26 12.29
C ASP A 385 -13.98 14.79 11.17
N LEU A 386 -13.83 13.48 11.02
CA LEU A 386 -13.02 12.85 9.96
C LEU A 386 -13.82 12.56 8.67
N SER A 387 -15.10 12.95 8.59
CA SER A 387 -15.98 12.60 7.47
C SER A 387 -15.44 13.03 6.12
N LEU A 388 -14.76 14.19 6.05
CA LEU A 388 -14.12 14.68 4.83
C LEU A 388 -13.12 13.67 4.24
N LEU A 389 -12.28 13.05 5.09
CA LEU A 389 -11.31 12.06 4.64
C LEU A 389 -11.97 10.71 4.36
N LYS A 390 -13.05 10.36 5.06
CA LYS A 390 -13.77 9.09 4.84
C LYS A 390 -14.63 9.10 3.57
N ASP A 391 -15.09 10.26 3.12
CA ASP A 391 -15.93 10.39 1.93
C ASP A 391 -15.13 10.48 0.62
N ALA A 392 -15.21 9.42 -0.18
CA ALA A 392 -14.55 9.35 -1.49
C ALA A 392 -15.10 10.34 -2.53
N SER A 393 -16.31 10.88 -2.32
CA SER A 393 -16.87 11.91 -3.21
C SER A 393 -16.29 13.29 -2.94
N SER A 394 -15.93 13.56 -1.69
CA SER A 394 -15.30 14.82 -1.25
C SER A 394 -13.79 14.83 -1.49
N VAL A 395 -13.08 13.76 -1.10
CA VAL A 395 -11.64 13.62 -1.33
C VAL A 395 -11.41 12.44 -2.27
N GLN A 396 -11.19 12.73 -3.55
CA GLN A 396 -10.74 11.73 -4.50
C GLN A 396 -9.27 11.43 -4.24
N LEU A 397 -8.81 10.21 -4.50
CA LEU A 397 -7.38 9.86 -4.43
C LEU A 397 -6.85 9.62 -5.83
N SER A 398 -5.53 9.63 -5.97
CA SER A 398 -4.86 9.13 -7.18
C SER A 398 -5.27 7.67 -7.41
N SER A 399 -5.59 7.32 -8.65
CA SER A 399 -5.85 5.94 -9.05
C SER A 399 -4.61 5.37 -9.73
N TYR A 400 -4.29 4.13 -9.38
CA TYR A 400 -3.12 3.39 -9.83
C TYR A 400 -3.56 2.19 -10.68
N GLU A 401 -2.69 1.75 -11.59
CA GLU A 401 -2.95 0.51 -12.33
C GLU A 401 -3.01 -0.67 -11.37
N VAL A 402 -4.07 -1.46 -11.53
CA VAL A 402 -4.36 -2.59 -10.64
C VAL A 402 -3.38 -3.73 -10.96
N PRO A 403 -2.55 -4.17 -10.00
CA PRO A 403 -1.69 -5.32 -10.20
C PRO A 403 -2.55 -6.58 -10.29
N LYS A 404 -2.52 -7.26 -11.44
CA LYS A 404 -3.31 -8.46 -11.72
C LYS A 404 -2.45 -9.70 -11.85
N GLN A 405 -1.24 -9.56 -12.40
CA GLN A 405 -0.39 -10.70 -12.69
C GLN A 405 1.11 -10.39 -12.64
N VAL A 406 1.90 -11.40 -12.31
CA VAL A 406 3.37 -11.35 -12.29
C VAL A 406 3.92 -12.44 -13.22
N PRO A 407 4.84 -12.13 -14.14
CA PRO A 407 5.49 -13.16 -14.95
C PRO A 407 6.24 -14.15 -14.06
N THR A 408 6.04 -15.45 -14.30
CA THR A 408 6.85 -16.49 -13.66
C THR A 408 8.27 -16.43 -14.17
N VAL A 409 9.24 -16.46 -13.25
CA VAL A 409 10.65 -16.61 -13.57
C VAL A 409 11.15 -17.89 -12.91
N ALA A 410 11.56 -18.87 -13.72
CA ALA A 410 12.20 -20.07 -13.23
C ALA A 410 13.70 -19.80 -13.11
N HIS A 411 14.18 -19.81 -11.86
CA HIS A 411 15.60 -19.64 -11.57
C HIS A 411 16.13 -20.84 -10.80
N GLY A 412 17.30 -21.33 -11.18
CA GLY A 412 17.96 -22.41 -10.47
C GLY A 412 19.47 -22.32 -10.62
N ILE A 413 20.17 -22.52 -9.51
CA ILE A 413 21.62 -22.57 -9.46
C ILE A 413 22.06 -24.00 -9.76
N LYS A 414 23.01 -24.19 -10.69
CA LYS A 414 23.62 -25.51 -10.97
C LYS A 414 24.51 -25.95 -9.80
N ARG A 415 23.90 -26.51 -8.74
CA ARG A 415 24.57 -27.30 -7.70
C ARG A 415 24.05 -28.74 -7.77
N GLY A 416 24.65 -29.55 -8.66
CA GLY A 416 24.19 -30.92 -8.91
C GLY A 416 22.96 -30.99 -9.84
N SER A 417 21.93 -31.76 -9.46
CA SER A 417 20.74 -32.08 -10.28
C SER A 417 19.41 -31.45 -9.83
N ARG A 418 19.43 -30.36 -9.03
CA ARG A 418 18.22 -29.80 -8.37
C ARG A 418 17.67 -28.52 -9.00
N TRP A 419 16.36 -28.33 -8.81
CA TRP A 419 15.60 -27.14 -9.21
C TRP A 419 14.68 -26.74 -8.06
N VAL A 420 14.54 -25.45 -7.85
CA VAL A 420 13.61 -24.88 -6.88
C VAL A 420 12.80 -23.83 -7.64
N LEU A 421 11.49 -23.93 -7.55
CA LEU A 421 10.56 -22.93 -8.04
C LEU A 421 9.92 -22.31 -6.80
N SER A 422 9.91 -20.98 -6.68
CA SER A 422 9.05 -20.34 -5.68
C SER A 422 7.63 -20.34 -6.23
N ALA A 423 6.66 -20.72 -5.41
CA ALA A 423 5.29 -20.94 -5.90
C ALA A 423 4.19 -20.25 -5.12
N SER A 424 4.48 -19.39 -4.15
CA SER A 424 3.43 -18.63 -3.47
C SER A 424 4.03 -17.70 -2.44
N GLY A 425 3.29 -16.65 -2.09
CA GLY A 425 3.67 -15.74 -1.02
C GLY A 425 2.77 -14.51 -0.98
N GLY A 426 3.02 -13.63 -0.02
CA GLY A 426 2.20 -12.45 0.16
C GLY A 426 2.66 -11.55 1.30
N VAL A 427 1.83 -10.55 1.56
CA VAL A 427 1.86 -9.75 2.78
C VAL A 427 0.50 -9.89 3.43
N GLN A 428 0.44 -10.04 4.75
CA GLN A 428 -0.80 -10.08 5.49
C GLN A 428 -0.63 -9.45 6.87
N PHE A 429 -1.60 -8.67 7.31
CA PHE A 429 -1.71 -8.24 8.70
C PHE A 429 -3.15 -7.93 9.05
N GLN A 430 -3.49 -8.04 10.33
CA GLN A 430 -4.81 -7.71 10.86
C GLN A 430 -4.69 -6.55 11.85
N PRO A 431 -4.89 -5.29 11.43
CA PRO A 431 -4.74 -4.12 12.30
C PRO A 431 -5.54 -4.21 13.60
N TRP A 432 -6.74 -4.80 13.53
CA TRP A 432 -7.63 -4.98 14.67
C TRP A 432 -7.06 -5.90 15.76
N ALA A 433 -6.28 -6.92 15.37
CA ALA A 433 -5.71 -7.89 16.30
C ALA A 433 -4.66 -7.23 17.21
N PHE A 434 -3.96 -6.20 16.72
CA PHE A 434 -2.96 -5.48 17.50
C PHE A 434 -3.56 -4.61 18.62
N LEU A 435 -4.89 -4.43 18.64
CA LEU A 435 -5.61 -3.64 19.65
C LEU A 435 -6.30 -4.50 20.72
N GLU A 436 -6.21 -5.83 20.60
CA GLU A 436 -6.80 -6.78 21.56
C GLU A 436 -6.05 -6.74 22.90
N GLU A 437 -4.73 -6.59 22.85
CA GLU A 437 -3.87 -6.45 24.03
C GLU A 437 -3.35 -5.01 24.16
N VAL A 438 -3.77 -4.33 25.23
CA VAL A 438 -3.32 -2.98 25.57
C VAL A 438 -2.80 -2.94 27.00
N ILE A 439 -1.75 -2.16 27.24
CA ILE A 439 -1.11 -2.01 28.55
C ILE A 439 -1.21 -0.57 29.03
N GLU A 440 -1.53 -0.38 30.31
CA GLU A 440 -1.55 0.96 30.89
C GLU A 440 -0.14 1.40 31.26
N THR A 441 0.24 2.62 30.87
CA THR A 441 1.57 3.19 31.12
C THR A 441 1.45 4.70 31.39
N PRO A 442 1.60 5.15 32.64
CA PRO A 442 1.44 6.56 33.01
C PRO A 442 2.33 7.54 32.24
N ASP A 443 3.52 7.10 31.79
CA ASP A 443 4.46 7.92 31.02
C ASP A 443 3.87 8.41 29.69
N VAL A 444 2.91 7.67 29.12
CA VAL A 444 2.19 8.09 27.90
C VAL A 444 1.37 9.36 28.17
N GLY A 445 0.77 9.46 29.36
CA GLY A 445 0.01 10.65 29.77
C GLY A 445 0.92 11.86 29.99
N SER A 446 2.13 11.64 30.51
CA SER A 446 3.16 12.68 30.63
C SER A 446 3.63 13.18 29.26
N ALA A 447 3.90 12.27 28.32
CA ALA A 447 4.28 12.60 26.95
C ALA A 447 3.18 13.42 26.24
N ARG A 448 1.91 13.00 26.40
CA ARG A 448 0.75 13.73 25.88
C ARG A 448 0.69 15.16 26.40
N LYS A 449 0.77 15.34 27.73
CA LYS A 449 0.68 16.68 28.34
C LYS A 449 1.78 17.61 27.85
N LEU A 450 3.02 17.11 27.73
CA LEU A 450 4.14 17.88 27.18
C LEU A 450 3.90 18.24 25.71
N ALA A 451 3.43 17.27 24.91
CA ALA A 451 3.13 17.48 23.50
C ALA A 451 2.06 18.55 23.25
N LEU A 452 0.99 18.56 24.07
CA LEU A 452 -0.07 19.56 23.96
C LEU A 452 0.38 20.94 24.46
N ALA A 453 1.21 20.98 25.51
CA ALA A 453 1.73 22.23 26.06
C ALA A 453 2.68 22.98 25.10
N SER A 454 3.37 22.26 24.20
CA SER A 454 4.26 22.86 23.19
C SER A 454 3.56 23.27 21.89
N ARG A 455 2.23 23.11 21.78
CA ARG A 455 1.52 23.38 20.53
C ARG A 455 1.59 24.87 20.14
N PRO A 456 2.06 25.21 18.92
CA PRO A 456 2.05 26.58 18.42
C PRO A 456 0.65 27.02 17.98
N GLU A 457 0.41 28.33 17.93
CA GLU A 457 -0.85 28.92 17.45
C GLU A 457 -1.17 28.56 15.99
N THR A 458 -0.14 28.45 15.14
CA THR A 458 -0.25 28.16 13.71
C THR A 458 0.73 27.06 13.28
N GLY A 459 0.54 26.53 12.05
CA GLY A 459 1.40 25.48 11.47
C GLY A 459 0.89 24.07 11.76
N ILE A 460 1.07 23.13 10.83
CA ILE A 460 0.49 21.80 10.96
C ILE A 460 1.25 20.88 11.92
N CYS A 461 2.54 21.17 12.17
CA CYS A 461 3.41 20.33 12.99
C CYS A 461 4.32 21.15 13.92
N TRP A 462 4.81 20.50 14.98
CA TRP A 462 5.70 21.09 15.99
C TRP A 462 6.54 20.01 16.70
N GLU A 463 7.61 20.44 17.37
CA GLU A 463 8.53 19.57 18.12
C GLU A 463 8.02 19.11 19.47
#